data_AF-A0A8D8PMS0-F1
#
_entry.id   AF-A0A8D8PMS0-F1
#
_cell.length_a   1.000
_cell.length_b   1.000
_cell.length_c   1.000
_cell.angle_alpha   90.00
_cell.angle_beta   90.00
_cell.angle_gamma   90.00
#
_symmetry.space_group_name_H-M   'P 1'
#
loop_
_entity.id
_entity.type
_entity.pdbx_description
1 polymer ?
#
loop_
_entity_poly.entity_id
_entity_poly.type
_entity_poly.pdbx_seq_one_letter_code
_entity_poly.pdbx_strand_id
1 'polypeptide(L)'
;QMMQKVETQGAIERSASSLKCMNHVQLDEITMTANLYLSPILNAYYSTCHPTVRGAIIKVLIENINFGTLVAHQVVGHLIAMLQDSGLDRMNHVYEELEHWNKIDPTLLINHLIEGISNSYKLDRMLTLNDNNNNTVSTENNKTHVESSQHVDISIVRGYKLERDEASPKLGALFELVQKNNVLFLKMLVKLLEKGMRKLNNPGLFVYVVDNLATFPYSSLPQLSAVINELDAIQTTHGAYVLEE
;
A
#
# COMPACT_ATOMS: atom_id res chain seq x y z
N GLN A 1 39.91 -43.53 36.37
CA GLN A 1 40.39 -42.61 35.31
C GLN A 1 39.77 -42.87 33.92
N MET A 2 38.68 -43.66 33.78
CA MET A 2 38.04 -43.93 32.47
C MET A 2 36.69 -43.21 32.24
N MET A 3 36.14 -42.50 33.22
CA MET A 3 34.84 -41.80 33.07
C MET A 3 34.94 -40.34 32.61
N GLN A 4 36.12 -39.70 32.64
CA GLN A 4 36.29 -38.30 32.24
C GLN A 4 36.53 -38.07 30.74
N LYS A 5 36.73 -39.15 29.96
CA LYS A 5 37.00 -39.07 28.52
C LYS A 5 35.75 -39.06 27.64
N VAL A 6 34.61 -39.50 28.16
CA VAL A 6 33.37 -39.64 27.36
C VAL A 6 32.59 -38.32 27.28
N GLU A 7 32.60 -37.51 28.34
CA GLU A 7 31.89 -36.21 28.36
C GLU A 7 32.61 -35.15 27.52
N THR A 8 33.93 -35.22 27.40
CA THR A 8 34.71 -34.29 26.58
C THR A 8 34.56 -34.56 25.08
N GLN A 9 34.41 -35.81 24.65
CA GLN A 9 34.16 -36.14 23.24
C GLN A 9 32.75 -35.75 22.76
N GLY A 10 31.72 -35.91 23.60
CA GLY A 10 30.34 -35.47 23.27
C GLY A 10 30.17 -33.95 23.22
N ALA A 11 30.94 -33.20 24.02
CA ALA A 11 30.94 -31.73 23.99
C ALA A 11 31.72 -31.16 22.79
N ILE A 12 32.81 -31.82 22.39
CA ILE A 12 33.65 -31.43 21.25
C ILE A 12 32.96 -31.78 19.91
N GLU A 13 32.22 -32.88 19.82
CA GLU A 13 31.46 -33.22 18.61
C GLU A 13 30.26 -32.29 18.36
N ARG A 14 29.55 -31.86 19.41
CA ARG A 14 28.46 -30.86 19.28
C ARG A 14 28.96 -29.48 18.89
N SER A 15 30.14 -29.09 19.37
CA SER A 15 30.76 -27.83 18.97
C SER A 15 31.37 -27.91 17.57
N ALA A 16 31.85 -29.07 17.11
CA ALA A 16 32.36 -29.26 15.75
C ALA A 16 31.26 -29.37 14.67
N SER A 17 30.09 -29.94 14.98
CA SER A 17 28.93 -29.97 14.06
C SER A 17 28.24 -28.60 13.96
N SER A 18 28.25 -27.81 15.04
CA SER A 18 27.68 -26.45 15.06
C SER A 18 28.59 -25.39 14.40
N LEU A 19 29.87 -25.69 14.18
CA LEU A 19 30.84 -24.80 13.53
C LEU A 19 31.02 -25.04 12.03
N LYS A 20 30.56 -26.18 11.49
CA LYS A 20 30.72 -26.53 10.06
C LYS A 20 29.47 -26.32 9.19
N CYS A 21 28.30 -26.24 9.82
CA CYS A 21 27.06 -25.84 9.16
C CYS A 21 26.60 -24.54 9.80
N MET A 22 27.39 -23.47 9.60
CA MET A 22 27.00 -22.10 9.96
C MET A 22 25.58 -21.85 9.45
N ASN A 23 24.77 -21.18 10.27
CA ASN A 23 23.33 -20.81 10.19
C ASN A 23 22.72 -20.40 8.82
N HIS A 24 23.46 -20.49 7.71
CA HIS A 24 23.05 -20.22 6.34
C HIS A 24 21.92 -21.15 5.87
N VAL A 25 21.97 -22.46 6.13
CA VAL A 25 20.93 -23.39 5.61
C VAL A 25 19.54 -23.03 6.14
N GLN A 26 19.44 -22.72 7.44
CA GLN A 26 18.15 -22.33 8.05
C GLN A 26 17.70 -20.94 7.58
N LEU A 27 18.61 -19.98 7.43
CA LEU A 27 18.27 -18.64 6.94
C LEU A 27 17.86 -18.66 5.46
N ASP A 28 18.51 -19.49 4.64
CA ASP A 28 18.19 -19.70 3.23
C ASP A 28 16.82 -20.38 3.08
N GLU A 29 16.52 -21.38 3.90
CA GLU A 29 15.19 -22.03 3.96
C GLU A 29 14.09 -21.05 4.38
N ILE A 30 14.33 -20.21 5.38
CA ILE A 30 13.38 -19.17 5.83
C ILE A 30 13.17 -18.13 4.71
N THR A 31 14.24 -17.67 4.08
CA THR A 31 14.19 -16.70 2.97
C THR A 31 13.44 -17.27 1.77
N MET A 32 13.73 -18.52 1.40
CA MET A 32 13.02 -19.23 0.33
C MET A 32 11.53 -19.36 0.64
N THR A 33 11.20 -19.74 1.88
CA THR A 33 9.80 -19.88 2.34
C THR A 33 9.08 -18.54 2.31
N ALA A 34 9.70 -17.47 2.81
CA ALA A 34 9.13 -16.12 2.80
C ALA A 34 8.81 -15.66 1.36
N ASN A 35 9.75 -15.85 0.44
CA ASN A 35 9.56 -15.48 -0.97
C ASN A 35 8.49 -16.34 -1.68
N LEU A 36 8.41 -17.64 -1.35
CA LEU A 36 7.39 -18.54 -1.91
C LEU A 36 5.97 -18.11 -1.52
N TYR A 37 5.77 -17.68 -0.27
CA TYR A 37 4.45 -17.30 0.24
C TYR A 37 4.12 -15.81 0.11
N LEU A 38 5.07 -14.97 -0.30
CA LEU A 38 4.86 -13.52 -0.42
C LEU A 38 3.64 -13.18 -1.30
N SER A 39 3.59 -13.71 -2.52
CA SER A 39 2.48 -13.42 -3.44
C SER A 39 1.11 -13.88 -2.90
N PRO A 40 0.95 -15.13 -2.39
CA PRO A 40 -0.26 -15.55 -1.68
C PRO A 40 -0.66 -14.63 -0.51
N ILE A 41 0.30 -14.21 0.32
CA ILE A 41 0.07 -13.32 1.47
C ILE A 41 -0.46 -11.97 1.00
N LEU A 42 0.17 -11.38 -0.02
CA LEU A 42 -0.26 -10.09 -0.60
C LEU A 42 -1.63 -10.21 -1.27
N ASN A 43 -1.90 -11.30 -1.99
CA ASN A 43 -3.21 -11.55 -2.59
C ASN A 43 -4.31 -11.70 -1.54
N ALA A 44 -4.02 -12.37 -0.41
CA ALA A 44 -4.94 -12.47 0.70
C ALA A 44 -5.26 -11.09 1.31
N TYR A 45 -4.26 -10.21 1.40
CA TYR A 45 -4.45 -8.84 1.90
C TYR A 45 -5.44 -8.03 1.04
N TYR A 46 -5.36 -8.15 -0.29
CA TYR A 46 -6.29 -7.51 -1.23
C TYR A 46 -7.55 -8.32 -1.53
N SER A 47 -7.84 -9.37 -0.75
CA SER A 47 -9.09 -10.11 -0.78
C SER A 47 -10.03 -9.62 0.33
N THR A 48 -11.32 -9.98 0.28
CA THR A 48 -12.35 -9.66 1.29
C THR A 48 -12.14 -10.40 2.61
N CYS A 49 -10.93 -10.34 3.18
CA CYS A 49 -10.57 -10.96 4.43
C CYS A 49 -10.89 -10.04 5.62
N HIS A 50 -11.10 -10.64 6.79
CA HIS A 50 -11.39 -9.93 8.02
C HIS A 50 -10.24 -8.97 8.41
N PRO A 51 -10.49 -7.80 9.02
CA PRO A 51 -9.45 -6.86 9.45
C PRO A 51 -8.33 -7.49 10.31
N THR A 52 -8.67 -8.50 11.11
CA THR A 52 -7.69 -9.27 11.90
C THR A 52 -6.67 -10.00 11.02
N VAL A 53 -7.11 -10.58 9.89
CA VAL A 53 -6.22 -11.27 8.94
C VAL A 53 -5.28 -10.26 8.28
N ARG A 54 -5.81 -9.10 7.86
CA ARG A 54 -4.97 -8.01 7.34
C ARG A 54 -3.93 -7.53 8.36
N GLY A 55 -4.29 -7.43 9.63
CA GLY A 55 -3.36 -7.12 10.71
C GLY A 55 -2.27 -8.17 10.90
N ALA A 56 -2.60 -9.46 10.81
CA ALA A 56 -1.61 -10.53 10.86
C ALA A 56 -0.65 -10.47 9.66
N ILE A 57 -1.18 -10.22 8.46
CA ILE A 57 -0.38 -10.06 7.24
C ILE A 57 0.61 -8.90 7.37
N ILE A 58 0.17 -7.74 7.85
CA ILE A 58 1.04 -6.58 8.08
C ILE A 58 2.20 -6.96 9.00
N LYS A 59 1.91 -7.63 10.12
CA LYS A 59 2.94 -8.08 11.07
C LYS A 59 3.94 -9.04 10.41
N VAL A 60 3.45 -10.05 9.68
CA VAL A 60 4.30 -11.00 8.97
C VAL A 60 5.22 -10.30 7.97
N LEU A 61 4.70 -9.34 7.19
CA LEU A 61 5.51 -8.59 6.23
C LEU A 61 6.59 -7.76 6.93
N ILE A 62 6.21 -6.98 7.94
CA ILE A 62 7.15 -6.13 8.69
C ILE A 62 8.23 -6.96 9.40
N GLU A 63 7.86 -8.08 10.03
CA GLU A 63 8.84 -8.97 10.66
C GLU A 63 9.82 -9.55 9.64
N ASN A 64 9.33 -10.03 8.49
CA ASN A 64 10.20 -10.57 7.45
C ASN A 64 11.13 -9.52 6.82
N ILE A 65 10.67 -8.26 6.73
CA ILE A 65 11.54 -7.14 6.33
C ILE A 65 12.63 -6.90 7.37
N ASN A 66 12.25 -6.84 8.66
CA ASN A 66 13.17 -6.59 9.76
C ASN A 66 14.20 -7.72 9.97
N PHE A 67 13.83 -8.97 9.66
CA PHE A 67 14.75 -10.10 9.63
C PHE A 67 15.60 -10.17 8.35
N GLY A 68 15.34 -9.32 7.35
CA GLY A 68 16.06 -9.31 6.08
C GLY A 68 15.74 -10.50 5.16
N THR A 69 14.65 -11.22 5.41
CA THR A 69 14.21 -12.38 4.61
C THR A 69 13.41 -11.97 3.38
N LEU A 70 12.81 -10.77 3.40
CA LEU A 70 12.19 -10.14 2.25
C LEU A 70 12.94 -8.87 1.85
N VAL A 71 13.07 -8.65 0.55
CA VAL A 71 13.72 -7.44 0.05
C VAL A 71 12.69 -6.32 0.00
N ALA A 72 13.02 -5.16 0.58
CA ALA A 72 12.09 -4.04 0.73
C ALA A 72 11.41 -3.62 -0.59
N HIS A 73 12.10 -3.69 -1.74
CA HIS A 73 11.52 -3.35 -3.05
C HIS A 73 10.27 -4.19 -3.40
N GLN A 74 10.14 -5.42 -2.88
CA GLN A 74 9.02 -6.31 -3.17
C GLN A 74 7.75 -5.94 -2.37
N VAL A 75 7.88 -5.10 -1.35
CA VAL A 75 6.84 -4.90 -0.33
C VAL A 75 6.52 -3.42 -0.07
N VAL A 76 7.43 -2.49 -0.35
CA VAL A 76 7.21 -1.05 -0.09
C VAL A 76 5.97 -0.50 -0.80
N GLY A 77 5.74 -0.86 -2.07
CA GLY A 77 4.51 -0.48 -2.78
C GLY A 77 3.25 -0.99 -2.08
N HIS A 78 3.31 -2.19 -1.49
CA HIS A 78 2.21 -2.73 -0.71
C HIS A 78 2.04 -2.00 0.62
N LEU A 79 3.11 -1.77 1.37
CA LEU A 79 3.08 -1.03 2.63
C LEU A 79 2.48 0.38 2.45
N ILE A 80 2.81 1.09 1.37
CA ILE A 80 2.19 2.39 1.04
C ILE A 80 0.66 2.26 0.95
N ALA A 81 0.16 1.19 0.30
CA ALA A 81 -1.28 0.95 0.21
C ALA A 81 -1.91 0.66 1.58
N MET A 82 -1.19 -0.04 2.46
CA MET A 82 -1.67 -0.42 3.79
C MET A 82 -1.85 0.77 4.74
N LEU A 83 -1.26 1.94 4.42
CA LEU A 83 -1.54 3.20 5.14
C LEU A 83 -3.01 3.62 5.08
N GLN A 84 -3.80 3.08 4.15
CA GLN A 84 -5.25 3.36 4.07
C GLN A 84 -6.12 2.42 4.91
N ASP A 85 -5.56 1.38 5.53
CA ASP A 85 -6.37 0.44 6.29
C ASP A 85 -6.98 1.13 7.53
N SER A 86 -8.29 0.97 7.72
CA SER A 86 -9.12 1.52 8.81
C SER A 86 -8.65 1.28 10.26
N GLY A 87 -7.63 0.46 10.51
CA GLY A 87 -7.15 0.17 11.86
C GLY A 87 -6.00 1.09 12.26
N LEU A 88 -6.24 2.00 13.20
CA LEU A 88 -5.24 2.98 13.65
C LEU A 88 -3.91 2.32 14.07
N ASP A 89 -3.94 1.27 14.88
CA ASP A 89 -2.73 0.55 15.30
C ASP A 89 -1.99 -0.10 14.11
N ARG A 90 -2.74 -0.61 13.13
CA ARG A 90 -2.15 -1.22 11.92
C ARG A 90 -1.49 -0.17 11.04
N MET A 91 -2.17 0.97 10.86
CA MET A 91 -1.68 2.11 10.10
C MET A 91 -0.40 2.67 10.75
N ASN A 92 -0.38 2.83 12.07
CA ASN A 92 0.78 3.37 12.79
C ASN A 92 2.02 2.47 12.63
N HIS A 93 1.89 1.15 12.77
CA HIS A 93 3.04 0.24 12.55
C HIS A 93 3.59 0.32 11.11
N VAL A 94 2.70 0.40 10.12
CA VAL A 94 3.12 0.57 8.71
C VAL A 94 3.78 1.93 8.50
N TYR A 95 3.23 2.98 9.11
CA TYR A 95 3.78 4.33 9.03
C TYR A 95 5.19 4.40 9.61
N GLU A 96 5.41 3.86 10.81
CA GLU A 96 6.71 3.81 11.47
C GLU A 96 7.76 3.09 10.61
N GLU A 97 7.40 1.94 10.04
CA GLU A 97 8.28 1.18 9.15
C GLU A 97 8.63 1.98 7.88
N LEU A 98 7.64 2.58 7.22
CA LEU A 98 7.87 3.42 6.04
C LEU A 98 8.67 4.68 6.38
N GLU A 99 8.49 5.24 7.56
CA GLU A 99 9.23 6.44 8.01
C GLU A 99 10.71 6.08 8.23
N HIS A 100 10.97 4.90 8.82
CA HIS A 100 12.30 4.35 8.96
C HIS A 100 12.98 4.16 7.59
N TRP A 101 12.30 3.54 6.62
CA TRP A 101 12.85 3.39 5.26
C TRP A 101 13.07 4.73 4.56
N ASN A 102 12.15 5.69 4.71
CA ASN A 102 12.31 7.02 4.14
C ASN A 102 13.49 7.80 4.74
N LYS A 103 13.88 7.49 5.99
CA LYS A 103 15.10 8.04 6.61
C LYS A 103 16.38 7.41 6.06
N ILE A 104 16.36 6.10 5.75
CA ILE A 104 17.53 5.34 5.27
C ILE A 104 17.75 5.53 3.77
N ASP A 105 16.71 5.30 2.96
CA ASP A 105 16.73 5.44 1.50
C ASP A 105 15.41 6.07 1.01
N PRO A 106 15.35 7.41 0.95
CA PRO A 106 14.17 8.11 0.41
C PRO A 106 13.85 7.71 -1.04
N THR A 107 14.85 7.28 -1.81
CA THR A 107 14.70 6.91 -3.22
C THR A 107 13.87 5.63 -3.36
N LEU A 108 14.02 4.70 -2.42
CA LEU A 108 13.24 3.46 -2.37
C LEU A 108 11.74 3.76 -2.36
N LEU A 109 11.31 4.65 -1.47
CA LEU A 109 9.91 5.04 -1.38
C LEU A 109 9.45 5.73 -2.67
N ILE A 110 10.22 6.71 -3.16
CA ILE A 110 9.93 7.46 -4.38
C ILE A 110 9.70 6.51 -5.57
N ASN A 111 10.58 5.53 -5.76
CA ASN A 111 10.51 4.58 -6.88
C ASN A 111 9.22 3.72 -6.86
N HIS A 112 8.62 3.51 -5.68
CA HIS A 112 7.43 2.66 -5.51
C HIS A 112 6.15 3.46 -5.24
N LEU A 113 6.19 4.80 -5.25
CA LEU A 113 5.02 5.65 -4.99
C LEU A 113 3.86 5.36 -5.95
N ILE A 114 4.13 5.31 -7.26
CA ILE A 114 3.07 5.07 -8.27
C ILE A 114 2.39 3.72 -8.06
N GLU A 115 3.19 2.68 -7.80
CA GLU A 115 2.67 1.34 -7.50
C GLU A 115 1.83 1.37 -6.22
N GLY A 116 2.35 2.00 -5.16
CA GLY A 116 1.65 2.10 -3.88
C GLY A 116 0.34 2.87 -3.94
N ILE A 117 0.28 3.97 -4.70
CA ILE A 117 -0.96 4.73 -4.92
C ILE A 117 -1.98 3.90 -5.72
N SER A 118 -1.52 3.15 -6.73
CA SER A 118 -2.38 2.27 -7.52
C SER A 118 -2.94 1.12 -6.68
N ASN A 119 -2.10 0.53 -5.83
CA ASN A 119 -2.47 -0.51 -4.88
C ASN A 119 -3.40 0.03 -3.77
N SER A 120 -3.18 1.26 -3.32
CA SER A 120 -4.05 1.97 -2.37
C SER A 120 -5.45 2.09 -2.94
N TYR A 121 -5.60 2.57 -4.18
CA TYR A 121 -6.89 2.62 -4.86
C TYR A 121 -7.54 1.23 -4.98
N LYS A 122 -6.77 0.19 -5.30
CA LYS A 122 -7.27 -1.20 -5.38
C LYS A 122 -7.80 -1.68 -4.02
N LEU A 123 -7.06 -1.44 -2.94
CA LEU A 123 -7.48 -1.78 -1.58
C LEU A 123 -8.79 -1.10 -1.23
N ASP A 124 -8.88 0.20 -1.52
CA ASP A 124 -9.99 1.04 -1.12
C ASP A 124 -11.30 0.68 -1.88
N ARG A 125 -11.17 0.27 -3.15
CA ARG A 125 -12.26 -0.38 -3.90
C ARG A 125 -12.73 -1.66 -3.25
N MET A 126 -11.80 -2.51 -2.81
CA MET A 126 -12.16 -3.79 -2.18
C MET A 126 -12.89 -3.56 -0.85
N LEU A 127 -12.41 -2.63 -0.03
CA LEU A 127 -13.04 -2.29 1.26
C LEU A 127 -14.45 -1.71 1.06
N THR A 128 -14.61 -0.76 0.13
CA THR A 128 -15.92 -0.14 -0.15
C THR A 128 -16.95 -1.15 -0.68
N LEU A 129 -16.54 -2.10 -1.53
CA LEU A 129 -17.42 -3.16 -2.02
C LEU A 129 -17.91 -4.09 -0.90
N ASN A 130 -17.05 -4.36 0.09
CA ASN A 130 -17.41 -5.20 1.22
C ASN A 130 -18.44 -4.53 2.15
N ASP A 131 -18.31 -3.22 2.37
CA ASP A 131 -19.25 -2.46 3.21
C ASP A 131 -20.65 -2.41 2.58
N ASN A 132 -20.74 -2.23 1.25
CA ASN A 132 -22.00 -2.23 0.52
C ASN A 132 -22.71 -3.61 0.53
N ASN A 133 -21.95 -4.70 0.47
CA ASN A 133 -22.50 -6.06 0.53
C ASN A 133 -23.01 -6.46 1.91
N ASN A 134 -22.43 -5.90 2.99
CA ASN A 134 -22.89 -6.18 4.35
C ASN A 134 -24.13 -5.36 4.72
N ASN A 135 -24.31 -4.18 4.11
CA ASN A 135 -25.47 -3.31 4.37
C ASN A 135 -26.76 -3.76 3.65
N THR A 136 -26.68 -4.59 2.61
CA THR A 136 -27.85 -5.16 1.91
C THR A 136 -28.49 -6.35 2.63
N VAL A 137 -27.87 -6.90 3.66
CA VAL A 137 -28.40 -8.06 4.42
C VAL A 137 -29.27 -7.65 5.63
N SER A 138 -29.39 -6.35 5.93
CA SER A 138 -30.05 -5.89 7.17
C SER A 138 -31.42 -5.20 6.98
N THR A 139 -32.02 -5.23 5.78
CA THR A 139 -33.34 -4.62 5.56
C THR A 139 -34.30 -5.48 4.73
N GLU A 140 -34.42 -6.77 5.04
CA GLU A 140 -35.60 -7.55 4.64
C GLU A 140 -36.74 -7.26 5.63
N ASN A 141 -37.39 -6.11 5.47
CA ASN A 141 -38.77 -5.86 5.89
C ASN A 141 -39.26 -4.53 5.30
N ASN A 142 -39.42 -4.48 3.98
CA ASN A 142 -40.55 -3.82 3.32
C ASN A 142 -40.50 -4.08 1.80
N LYS A 143 -41.53 -4.79 1.33
CA LYS A 143 -41.82 -5.01 -0.10
C LYS A 143 -42.11 -3.67 -0.78
N THR A 144 -41.31 -3.31 -1.78
CA THR A 144 -41.82 -2.71 -3.03
C THR A 144 -40.86 -2.99 -4.16
N HIS A 145 -41.42 -3.62 -5.21
CA HIS A 145 -40.86 -3.84 -6.54
C HIS A 145 -40.10 -2.61 -7.06
N VAL A 146 -38.82 -2.76 -7.39
CA VAL A 146 -38.18 -1.99 -8.46
C VAL A 146 -37.33 -2.96 -9.28
N GLU A 147 -37.60 -2.94 -10.57
CA GLU A 147 -37.01 -3.80 -11.59
C GLU A 147 -35.48 -3.73 -11.56
N SER A 148 -34.88 -4.92 -11.59
CA SER A 148 -33.45 -5.16 -11.71
C SER A 148 -32.92 -4.62 -13.04
N SER A 149 -32.52 -3.35 -13.03
CA SER A 149 -31.49 -2.88 -13.96
C SER A 149 -30.15 -3.32 -13.38
N GLN A 150 -29.54 -4.35 -13.96
CA GLN A 150 -28.12 -4.69 -13.74
C GLN A 150 -27.24 -3.57 -14.32
N HIS A 151 -27.31 -2.37 -13.75
CA HIS A 151 -26.17 -1.47 -13.79
C HIS A 151 -25.19 -2.02 -12.76
N VAL A 152 -24.08 -2.59 -13.24
CA VAL A 152 -22.88 -2.67 -12.42
C VAL A 152 -22.54 -1.24 -12.09
N ASP A 153 -23.01 -0.76 -10.94
CA ASP A 153 -22.62 0.53 -10.41
C ASP A 153 -21.11 0.43 -10.22
N ILE A 154 -20.36 1.02 -11.16
CA ILE A 154 -18.92 1.16 -11.02
C ILE A 154 -18.77 2.13 -9.86
N SER A 155 -18.76 1.61 -8.63
CA SER A 155 -18.57 2.39 -7.43
C SER A 155 -17.23 3.13 -7.57
N ILE A 156 -17.30 4.40 -7.96
CA ILE A 156 -16.15 5.28 -8.07
C ILE A 156 -15.70 5.57 -6.64
N VAL A 157 -14.53 5.04 -6.28
CA VAL A 157 -13.95 5.34 -4.98
C VAL A 157 -13.35 6.72 -5.00
N ARG A 158 -13.86 7.58 -4.11
CA ARG A 158 -13.36 8.94 -3.91
C ARG A 158 -12.03 8.92 -3.18
N GLY A 159 -11.16 9.87 -3.52
CA GLY A 159 -9.83 10.05 -2.92
C GLY A 159 -9.81 10.82 -1.60
N TYR A 160 -10.97 11.19 -1.07
CA TYR A 160 -11.11 11.85 0.22
C TYR A 160 -12.00 11.05 1.16
N LYS A 161 -11.84 11.29 2.46
CA LYS A 161 -12.75 10.86 3.52
C LYS A 161 -13.60 12.06 3.91
N LEU A 162 -14.87 11.82 4.22
CA LEU A 162 -15.77 12.85 4.73
C LEU A 162 -16.03 12.55 6.20
N GLU A 163 -15.44 13.33 7.09
CA GLU A 163 -15.63 13.20 8.53
C GLU A 163 -16.27 14.47 9.07
N ARG A 164 -17.53 14.37 9.54
CA ARG A 164 -18.25 15.48 10.21
C ARG A 164 -18.10 16.83 9.48
N ASP A 165 -18.38 16.82 8.18
CA ASP A 165 -18.32 17.97 7.26
C ASP A 165 -16.92 18.48 6.86
N GLU A 166 -15.83 17.84 7.30
CA GLU A 166 -14.49 18.11 6.81
C GLU A 166 -14.00 17.00 5.87
N ALA A 167 -13.48 17.40 4.71
CA ALA A 167 -12.89 16.49 3.74
C ALA A 167 -11.39 16.36 4.00
N SER A 168 -10.91 15.13 4.21
CA SER A 168 -9.49 14.83 4.39
C SER A 168 -8.96 13.91 3.28
N PRO A 169 -7.70 14.07 2.84
CA PRO A 169 -7.14 13.24 1.79
C PRO A 169 -6.94 11.82 2.31
N LYS A 170 -7.31 10.81 1.52
CA LYS A 170 -7.02 9.42 1.87
C LYS A 170 -5.52 9.22 1.99
N LEU A 171 -4.75 9.66 0.99
CA LEU A 171 -3.29 9.61 0.96
C LEU A 171 -2.60 10.58 1.94
N GLY A 172 -3.30 11.14 2.93
CA GLY A 172 -2.75 12.11 3.89
C GLY A 172 -1.51 11.60 4.63
N ALA A 173 -1.55 10.39 5.19
CA ALA A 173 -0.40 9.79 5.87
C ALA A 173 0.82 9.62 4.93
N LEU A 174 0.58 9.28 3.66
CA LEU A 174 1.67 9.21 2.67
C LEU A 174 2.25 10.58 2.36
N PHE A 175 1.40 11.61 2.25
CA PHE A 175 1.81 13.00 2.02
C PHE A 175 2.64 13.55 3.18
N GLU A 176 2.28 13.23 4.42
CA GLU A 176 3.07 13.57 5.61
C GLU A 176 4.44 12.89 5.59
N LEU A 177 4.50 11.61 5.21
CA LEU A 177 5.73 10.85 5.17
C LEU A 177 6.74 11.40 4.14
N VAL A 178 6.25 11.90 3.01
CA VAL A 178 7.07 12.49 1.93
C VAL A 178 7.25 14.00 2.04
N GLN A 179 6.90 14.60 3.19
CA GLN A 179 6.83 16.06 3.35
C GLN A 179 8.08 16.82 2.89
N LYS A 180 9.27 16.27 3.17
CA LYS A 180 10.57 16.84 2.75
C LYS A 180 10.75 16.92 1.23
N ASN A 181 10.07 16.05 0.49
CA ASN A 181 10.11 15.93 -0.97
C ASN A 181 8.74 16.20 -1.61
N ASN A 182 7.86 16.98 -0.95
CA ASN A 182 6.48 17.17 -1.38
C ASN A 182 6.33 17.62 -2.83
N VAL A 183 7.21 18.48 -3.35
CA VAL A 183 7.15 18.89 -4.75
C VAL A 183 7.35 17.71 -5.70
N LEU A 184 8.26 16.78 -5.38
CA LEU A 184 8.49 15.58 -6.18
C LEU A 184 7.29 14.62 -6.08
N PHE A 185 6.75 14.40 -4.89
CA PHE A 185 5.55 13.59 -4.68
C PHE A 185 4.35 14.13 -5.47
N LEU A 186 4.10 15.44 -5.38
CA LEU A 186 3.02 16.11 -6.12
C LEU A 186 3.21 15.98 -7.63
N LYS A 187 4.43 16.18 -8.13
CA LYS A 187 4.74 15.93 -9.56
C LYS A 187 4.52 14.48 -9.97
N MET A 188 4.84 13.52 -9.09
CA MET A 188 4.60 12.10 -9.36
C MET A 188 3.11 11.75 -9.42
N LEU A 189 2.28 12.34 -8.55
CA LEU A 189 0.82 12.20 -8.62
C LEU A 189 0.28 12.77 -9.94
N VAL A 190 0.77 13.93 -10.37
CA VAL A 190 0.34 14.53 -11.65
C VAL A 190 0.81 13.69 -12.84
N LYS A 191 2.02 13.10 -12.80
CA LYS A 191 2.45 12.10 -13.81
C LYS A 191 1.58 10.85 -13.83
N LEU A 192 1.02 10.43 -12.69
CA LEU A 192 0.07 9.33 -12.63
C LEU A 192 -1.24 9.70 -13.34
N LEU A 193 -1.71 10.95 -13.20
CA LEU A 193 -2.84 11.47 -13.97
C LEU A 193 -2.54 11.46 -15.47
N GLU A 194 -1.37 11.95 -15.90
CA GLU A 194 -0.96 11.95 -17.30
C GLU A 194 -0.94 10.53 -17.89
N LYS A 195 -0.34 9.57 -17.18
CA LYS A 195 -0.34 8.15 -17.60
C LYS A 195 -1.75 7.55 -17.64
N GLY A 196 -2.60 7.91 -16.68
CA GLY A 196 -3.99 7.47 -16.61
C GLY A 196 -4.83 8.01 -17.77
N MET A 197 -4.66 9.29 -18.11
CA MET A 197 -5.34 9.98 -19.20
C MET A 197 -4.91 9.44 -20.58
N ARG A 198 -3.60 9.27 -20.81
CA ARG A 198 -3.09 8.74 -22.10
C ARG A 198 -3.55 7.33 -22.42
N LYS A 199 -3.85 6.52 -21.40
CA LYS A 199 -4.22 5.11 -21.57
C LYS A 199 -5.71 4.84 -21.38
N LEU A 200 -6.52 5.79 -20.88
CA LEU A 200 -7.96 5.65 -20.56
C LEU A 200 -8.38 4.39 -19.77
N ASN A 201 -7.43 3.61 -19.23
CA ASN A 201 -7.72 2.26 -18.74
C ASN A 201 -8.30 2.22 -17.32
N ASN A 202 -8.34 3.36 -16.59
CA ASN A 202 -8.88 3.39 -15.22
C ASN A 202 -9.33 4.81 -14.79
N PRO A 203 -10.51 5.28 -15.25
CA PRO A 203 -11.02 6.60 -14.90
C PRO A 203 -11.27 6.78 -13.40
N GLY A 204 -11.55 5.70 -12.66
CA GLY A 204 -11.72 5.80 -11.21
C GLY A 204 -10.41 6.08 -10.47
N LEU A 205 -9.26 5.57 -10.93
CA LEU A 205 -7.96 5.93 -10.37
C LEU A 205 -7.64 7.42 -10.62
N PHE A 206 -8.05 7.97 -11.77
CA PHE A 206 -7.91 9.39 -12.05
C PHE A 206 -8.69 10.23 -11.04
N VAL A 207 -9.98 9.94 -10.85
CA VAL A 207 -10.83 10.64 -9.86
C VAL A 207 -10.23 10.51 -8.46
N TYR A 208 -9.79 9.32 -8.07
CA TYR A 208 -9.13 9.08 -6.78
C TYR A 208 -7.90 9.96 -6.55
N VAL A 209 -7.05 10.13 -7.57
CA VAL A 209 -5.84 10.97 -7.46
C VAL A 209 -6.20 12.46 -7.44
N VAL A 210 -7.13 12.90 -8.29
CA VAL A 210 -7.57 14.31 -8.33
C VAL A 210 -8.21 14.74 -7.00
N ASP A 211 -9.04 13.89 -6.42
CA ASP A 211 -9.65 14.13 -5.11
C ASP A 211 -8.61 14.31 -4.01
N ASN A 212 -7.57 13.46 -4.00
CA ASN A 212 -6.46 13.60 -3.04
C ASN A 212 -5.71 14.92 -3.26
N LEU A 213 -5.39 15.26 -4.51
CA LEU A 213 -4.75 16.55 -4.84
C LEU A 213 -5.59 17.73 -4.34
N ALA A 214 -6.90 17.72 -4.57
CA ALA A 214 -7.78 18.79 -4.12
C ALA A 214 -7.86 18.94 -2.59
N THR A 215 -7.59 17.88 -1.84
CA THR A 215 -7.77 17.84 -0.37
C THR A 215 -6.46 17.87 0.41
N PHE A 216 -5.29 17.81 -0.23
CA PHE A 216 -4.03 17.87 0.51
C PHE A 216 -3.84 19.19 1.26
N PRO A 217 -3.30 19.14 2.49
CA PRO A 217 -2.97 20.34 3.25
C PRO A 217 -1.66 20.95 2.74
N TYR A 218 -1.72 21.66 1.61
CA TYR A 218 -0.56 22.34 1.03
C TYR A 218 0.06 23.32 2.03
N SER A 219 1.34 23.12 2.34
CA SER A 219 2.02 23.92 3.36
C SER A 219 2.59 25.24 2.81
N SER A 220 2.61 25.42 1.49
CA SER A 220 3.14 26.63 0.85
C SER A 220 2.55 26.89 -0.53
N LEU A 221 2.50 28.16 -0.92
CA LEU A 221 2.03 28.58 -2.24
C LEU A 221 2.80 27.91 -3.41
N PRO A 222 4.15 27.76 -3.36
CA PRO A 222 4.88 27.06 -4.41
C PRO A 222 4.45 25.61 -4.65
N GLN A 223 4.02 24.89 -3.60
CA GLN A 223 3.51 23.51 -3.76
C GLN A 223 2.20 23.50 -4.57
N LEU A 224 1.28 24.40 -4.21
CA LEU A 224 0.01 24.56 -4.92
C LEU A 224 0.24 24.98 -6.37
N SER A 225 1.11 25.98 -6.61
CA SER A 225 1.46 26.43 -7.95
C SER A 225 2.08 25.31 -8.80
N ALA A 226 2.92 24.46 -8.22
CA ALA A 226 3.51 23.33 -8.94
C ALA A 226 2.44 22.34 -9.43
N VAL A 227 1.41 22.06 -8.61
CA VAL A 227 0.29 21.20 -9.00
C VAL A 227 -0.53 21.84 -10.12
N ILE A 228 -0.91 23.11 -9.96
CA ILE A 228 -1.71 23.84 -10.94
C ILE A 228 -1.01 23.88 -12.31
N ASN A 229 0.28 24.24 -12.33
CA ASN A 229 1.04 24.35 -13.58
C ASN A 229 1.14 23.00 -14.33
N GLU A 230 1.31 21.90 -13.60
CA GLU A 230 1.40 20.57 -14.22
C GLU A 230 0.01 20.09 -14.70
N LEU A 231 -1.08 20.44 -14.00
CA LEU A 231 -2.44 20.17 -14.47
C LEU A 231 -2.78 20.98 -15.74
N ASP A 232 -2.37 22.24 -15.79
CA ASP A 232 -2.55 23.10 -16.97
C ASP A 232 -1.79 22.56 -18.19
N ALA A 233 -0.57 22.05 -17.98
CA ALA A 233 0.20 21.37 -19.02
C ALA A 233 -0.52 20.11 -19.55
N ILE A 234 -1.10 19.29 -18.66
CA ILE A 234 -1.90 18.11 -19.05
C ILE A 234 -3.13 18.54 -19.85
N GLN A 235 -3.88 19.54 -19.38
CA GLN A 235 -5.08 20.05 -20.04
C GLN A 235 -4.75 20.62 -21.42
N THR A 236 -3.68 21.39 -21.55
CA THR A 236 -3.25 21.94 -22.84
C THR A 236 -2.90 20.82 -23.82
N THR A 237 -2.17 19.82 -23.38
CA THR A 237 -1.70 18.72 -24.24
C THR A 237 -2.84 17.78 -24.66
N HIS A 238 -3.72 17.39 -23.72
CA HIS A 238 -4.79 16.41 -23.98
C HIS A 238 -6.09 17.08 -24.43
N GLY A 239 -6.38 18.29 -23.98
CA GLY A 239 -7.55 19.06 -24.41
C GLY A 239 -7.47 19.44 -25.88
N ALA A 240 -6.27 19.79 -26.37
CA ALA A 240 -6.05 19.99 -27.80
C ALA A 240 -6.34 18.71 -28.60
N TYR A 241 -5.84 17.55 -28.15
CA TYR A 241 -6.09 16.26 -28.80
C TYR A 241 -7.59 15.92 -28.89
N VAL A 242 -8.35 16.12 -27.81
CA VAL A 242 -9.81 15.82 -27.78
C VAL A 242 -10.63 16.79 -28.63
N LEU A 243 -10.17 18.03 -28.82
CA LEU A 243 -10.86 19.02 -29.65
C LEU A 243 -10.53 18.90 -31.14
N GLU A 244 -9.46 18.19 -31.50
CA GLU A 244 -9.02 17.93 -32.88
C GLU A 244 -9.59 16.62 -33.47
N GLU A 245 -10.18 15.74 -32.64
CA GLU A 245 -11.02 14.59 -33.06
C GLU A 245 -12.49 14.97 -33.24
#